data_AF-A0A519DXS0-F1
#
_entry.id   AF-A0A519DXS0-F1
#
_cell.length_a   1.000
_cell.length_b   1.000
_cell.length_c   1.000
_cell.angle_alpha   90.00
_cell.angle_beta   90.00
_cell.angle_gamma   90.00
#
_symmetry.space_group_name_H-M   'P 1'
#
loop_
_entity.id
_entity.type
_entity.pdbx_description
1 polymer ?
#
loop_
_entity_poly.entity_id
_entity_poly.type
_entity_poly.pdbx_seq_one_letter_code
_entity_poly.pdbx_strand_id
1 'polypeptide(L)'
;MDTTSQPWQMILDSLRFMPASQAALVVLFFAFTILAGNGVFALHYRRVGKPIFRSLINPASFPITDFNLREWLLLAAVVAISVLLIVLAAHAA
;
A
#
# COMPACT_ATOMS: atom_id res chain seq x y z
N MET A 1 -30.81 6.55 18.03
CA MET A 1 -29.40 6.15 18.14
C MET A 1 -29.02 5.68 16.75
N ASP A 2 -28.51 6.59 15.91
CA ASP A 2 -28.32 6.36 14.48
C ASP A 2 -27.00 5.61 14.26
N THR A 3 -27.05 4.30 14.01
CA THR A 3 -25.88 3.43 13.88
C THR A 3 -25.43 3.21 12.44
N THR A 4 -25.76 4.13 11.53
CA THR A 4 -25.38 4.08 10.11
C THR A 4 -24.34 5.13 9.76
N SER A 5 -23.35 5.38 10.64
CA SER A 5 -22.14 6.07 10.21
C SER A 5 -21.52 5.25 9.08
N GLN A 6 -21.57 5.73 7.83
CA GLN A 6 -21.01 4.93 6.76
C GLN A 6 -19.50 4.72 7.01
N PRO A 7 -18.90 3.67 6.42
CA PRO A 7 -17.53 3.27 6.76
C PRO A 7 -16.48 4.39 6.59
N TRP A 8 -16.76 5.35 5.71
CA TRP A 8 -15.85 6.45 5.41
C TRP A 8 -15.67 7.49 6.54
N GLN A 9 -16.67 7.69 7.38
CA GLN A 9 -16.66 8.70 8.45
C GLN A 9 -15.97 8.11 9.65
N MET A 10 -16.13 6.80 9.89
CA MET A 10 -15.33 6.09 10.88
C MET A 10 -13.82 6.25 10.62
N ILE A 11 -13.40 6.20 9.34
CA ILE A 11 -11.99 6.43 8.97
C ILE A 11 -11.59 7.89 9.19
N LEU A 12 -12.40 8.84 8.73
CA LEU A 12 -12.11 10.27 8.86
C LEU A 12 -12.06 10.72 10.33
N ASP A 13 -12.98 10.24 11.15
CA ASP A 13 -13.02 10.52 12.58
C ASP A 13 -11.80 9.93 13.28
N SER A 14 -11.42 8.68 12.96
CA SER A 14 -10.21 8.05 13.50
C SER A 14 -8.94 8.86 13.20
N LEU A 15 -8.83 9.42 11.99
CA LEU A 15 -7.71 10.27 11.60
C LEU A 15 -7.72 11.63 12.31
N ARG A 16 -8.89 12.20 12.59
CA ARG A 16 -9.03 13.50 13.29
C ARG A 16 -8.66 13.43 14.76
N PHE A 17 -8.87 12.29 15.41
CA PHE A 17 -8.53 12.10 16.83
C PHE A 17 -7.09 11.62 17.07
N MET A 18 -6.33 11.31 16.02
CA MET A 18 -4.90 10.97 16.13
C MET A 18 -4.01 12.22 16.26
N PRO A 19 -2.88 12.14 16.99
CA PRO A 19 -1.79 13.10 16.87
C PRO A 19 -1.41 13.36 15.42
N ALA A 20 -1.13 14.61 15.06
CA ALA A 20 -0.89 15.01 13.67
C ALA A 20 0.28 14.25 13.02
N SER A 21 1.34 13.97 13.77
CA SER A 21 2.49 13.18 13.31
C SER A 21 2.11 11.73 13.00
N GLN A 22 1.31 11.11 13.86
CA GLN A 22 0.76 9.76 13.64
C GLN A 22 -0.14 9.71 12.41
N ALA A 23 -1.08 10.65 12.30
CA ALA A 23 -1.99 10.74 11.15
C ALA A 23 -1.21 10.92 9.83
N ALA A 24 -0.20 11.79 9.81
CA ALA A 24 0.64 12.00 8.63
C ALA A 24 1.41 10.72 8.22
N LEU A 25 1.96 9.98 9.18
CA LEU A 25 2.67 8.72 8.92
C LEU A 25 1.72 7.63 8.40
N VAL A 26 0.50 7.55 8.92
CA VAL A 26 -0.53 6.62 8.43
C VAL A 26 -0.93 6.94 6.99
N VAL A 27 -1.18 8.22 6.69
CA VAL A 27 -1.48 8.66 5.32
C VAL A 27 -0.31 8.34 4.38
N LEU A 28 0.92 8.62 4.83
CA LEU A 28 2.13 8.32 4.06
C LEU A 28 2.29 6.82 3.82
N PHE A 29 2.00 5.98 4.82
CA PHE A 29 2.01 4.52 4.68
C PHE A 29 1.05 4.05 3.58
N PHE A 30 -0.21 4.52 3.58
CA PHE A 30 -1.17 4.14 2.55
C PHE A 30 -0.76 4.63 1.17
N ALA A 31 -0.35 5.91 1.06
CA ALA A 31 0.11 6.49 -0.19
C ALA A 31 1.33 5.72 -0.75
N PHE A 32 2.33 5.47 0.08
CA PHE A 32 3.53 4.74 -0.30
C PHE A 32 3.21 3.30 -0.72
N THR A 33 2.45 2.56 0.08
CA THR A 33 2.14 1.14 -0.19
C THR A 33 1.36 0.99 -1.51
N ILE A 34 0.42 1.89 -1.78
CA ILE A 34 -0.34 1.90 -3.04
C ILE A 34 0.58 2.25 -4.22
N LEU A 35 1.36 3.33 -4.13
CA LEU A 35 2.18 3.79 -5.24
C LEU A 35 3.36 2.85 -5.53
N ALA A 36 4.14 2.51 -4.50
CA ALA A 36 5.33 1.69 -4.64
C ALA A 36 4.97 0.22 -4.93
N GLY A 37 3.94 -0.33 -4.26
CA GLY A 37 3.45 -1.68 -4.54
C GLY A 37 3.00 -1.82 -6.00
N ASN A 38 2.15 -0.91 -6.47
CA ASN A 38 1.73 -0.90 -7.88
C ASN A 38 2.89 -0.59 -8.84
N GLY A 39 3.88 0.20 -8.42
CA GLY A 39 5.08 0.49 -9.20
C GLY A 39 5.91 -0.76 -9.49
N VAL A 40 6.12 -1.64 -8.48
CA VAL A 40 6.82 -2.92 -8.68
C VAL A 40 6.06 -3.79 -9.69
N PHE A 41 4.73 -3.82 -9.61
CA PHE A 41 3.90 -4.58 -10.57
C PHE A 41 3.97 -4.01 -11.98
N ALA A 42 3.87 -2.68 -12.14
CA ALA A 42 3.99 -2.04 -13.44
C ALA A 42 5.35 -2.35 -14.10
N LEU A 43 6.44 -2.36 -13.32
CA LEU A 43 7.77 -2.73 -13.80
C LEU A 43 7.83 -4.20 -14.24
N HIS A 44 7.27 -5.10 -13.43
CA HIS A 44 7.21 -6.53 -13.75
C HIS A 44 6.41 -6.77 -15.05
N TYR A 45 5.19 -6.21 -15.15
CA TYR A 45 4.35 -6.38 -16.33
C TYR A 45 4.99 -5.78 -17.60
N ARG A 46 5.69 -4.65 -17.46
CA ARG A 46 6.48 -4.07 -18.56
C ARG A 46 7.57 -5.02 -19.04
N ARG A 47 8.23 -5.73 -18.12
CA ARG A 47 9.27 -6.71 -18.48
C ARG A 47 8.69 -7.96 -19.15
N VAL A 48 7.58 -8.49 -18.63
CA VAL A 48 6.96 -9.73 -19.14
C VAL A 48 6.09 -9.49 -20.39
N GLY A 49 5.94 -8.23 -20.83
CA GLY A 49 5.18 -7.88 -22.02
C GLY A 49 3.66 -8.08 -21.88
N LYS A 50 3.16 -8.19 -20.64
CA LYS A 50 1.73 -8.36 -20.35
C LYS A 50 1.06 -6.98 -20.22
N PRO A 51 -0.17 -6.81 -20.71
CA PRO A 51 -0.88 -5.54 -20.61
C PRO A 51 -1.21 -5.20 -19.15
N ILE A 52 -0.66 -4.09 -18.66
CA ILE A 52 -0.77 -3.59 -17.28
C ILE A 52 -2.25 -3.45 -16.83
N PHE A 53 -3.14 -3.06 -17.75
CA PHE A 53 -4.57 -2.91 -17.46
C PHE A 53 -5.28 -4.22 -17.15
N ARG A 54 -4.83 -5.35 -17.74
CA ARG A 54 -5.49 -6.65 -17.57
C ARG A 54 -5.23 -7.24 -16.18
N SER A 55 -4.08 -6.93 -15.59
CA SER A 55 -3.73 -7.35 -14.24
C SER A 55 -4.37 -6.52 -13.13
N LEU A 56 -4.70 -5.25 -13.39
CA LEU A 56 -5.44 -4.41 -12.43
C LEU A 56 -6.86 -4.94 -12.16
N ILE A 57 -7.44 -5.65 -13.13
CA ILE A 57 -8.82 -6.16 -13.07
C ILE A 57 -8.86 -7.61 -12.55
N ASN A 58 -7.77 -8.36 -12.65
CA ASN A 58 -7.70 -9.75 -12.22
C ASN A 58 -6.56 -9.97 -11.21
N PRO A 59 -6.82 -9.81 -9.90
CA PRO A 59 -5.83 -10.04 -8.85
C PRO A 59 -5.39 -11.52 -8.73
N ALA A 60 -6.14 -12.48 -9.29
CA ALA A 60 -5.74 -13.89 -9.33
C ALA A 60 -4.79 -14.22 -10.50
N SER A 61 -4.62 -13.31 -11.47
CA SER A 61 -3.65 -13.48 -12.57
C SER A 61 -2.20 -13.18 -12.16
N PHE A 62 -1.95 -13.18 -10.86
CA PHE A 62 -0.73 -12.69 -10.22
C PHE A 62 0.49 -13.56 -10.59
N PRO A 63 1.44 -13.04 -11.39
CA PRO A 63 2.53 -13.84 -11.92
C PRO A 63 3.73 -13.86 -10.96
N ILE A 64 3.55 -14.35 -9.72
CA ILE A 64 4.66 -14.49 -8.75
C ILE A 64 5.79 -15.35 -9.34
N THR A 65 5.40 -16.35 -10.12
CA THR A 65 6.31 -17.35 -10.69
C THR A 65 7.36 -16.76 -11.62
N ASP A 66 7.09 -15.60 -12.23
CA ASP A 66 7.98 -14.97 -13.20
C ASP A 66 8.89 -13.91 -12.57
N PHE A 67 8.79 -13.63 -11.26
CA PHE A 67 9.57 -12.57 -10.62
C PHE A 67 11.06 -12.87 -10.62
N ASN A 68 11.86 -11.91 -11.08
CA ASN A 68 13.32 -12.00 -10.97
C ASN A 68 13.81 -11.47 -9.60
N LEU A 69 15.09 -11.69 -9.30
CA LEU A 69 15.69 -11.26 -8.03
C LEU A 69 15.52 -9.76 -7.75
N ARG A 70 15.64 -8.90 -8.78
CA ARG A 70 15.49 -7.46 -8.62
C ARG A 70 14.05 -7.08 -8.22
N GLU A 71 13.05 -7.70 -8.83
CA GLU A 71 11.64 -7.47 -8.52
C GLU A 71 11.30 -7.94 -7.10
N TRP A 72 11.87 -9.07 -6.67
CA TRP A 72 11.78 -9.54 -5.29
C TRP A 72 12.43 -8.59 -4.29
N LEU A 73 13.63 -8.08 -4.60
CA LEU A 73 14.31 -7.10 -3.74
C LEU A 73 13.52 -5.79 -3.64
N LEU A 74 12.91 -5.33 -4.73
CA LEU A 74 12.04 -4.15 -4.72
C LEU A 74 10.79 -4.39 -3.86
N LEU A 75 10.14 -5.56 -4.00
CA LEU A 75 8.98 -5.91 -3.18
C LEU A 75 9.36 -6.00 -1.69
N ALA A 76 10.51 -6.60 -1.37
CA ALA A 76 11.04 -6.67 -0.02
C ALA A 76 11.35 -5.27 0.54
N ALA A 77 11.90 -4.36 -0.27
CA ALA A 77 12.14 -2.97 0.12
C ALA A 77 10.83 -2.22 0.39
N VAL A 78 9.80 -2.42 -0.43
CA VAL A 78 8.46 -1.85 -0.19
C VAL A 78 7.92 -2.35 1.16
N VAL A 79 7.98 -3.66 1.43
CA VAL A 79 7.55 -4.23 2.71
C VAL A 79 8.35 -3.65 3.88
N ALA A 80 9.68 -3.56 3.76
CA ALA A 80 10.54 -3.03 4.82
C ALA A 80 10.21 -1.56 5.16
N ILE A 81 10.02 -0.72 4.15
CA ILE A 81 9.64 0.69 4.33
C ILE A 81 8.23 0.79 4.91
N SER A 82 7.28 -0.02 4.43
CA SER A 82 5.92 -0.08 4.98
C SER A 82 5.91 -0.47 6.46
N VAL A 83 6.70 -1.47 6.87
CA VAL A 83 6.86 -1.85 8.28
C VAL A 83 7.48 -0.72 9.09
N LEU A 84 8.54 -0.07 8.57
CA LEU A 84 9.16 1.07 9.22
C LEU A 84 8.16 2.21 9.47
N LEU A 85 7.33 2.54 8.48
CA LEU A 85 6.30 3.58 8.63
C LEU A 85 5.26 3.21 9.69
N ILE A 86 4.83 1.95 9.76
CA ILE A 86 3.93 1.46 10.81
C ILE A 86 4.58 1.60 12.19
N VAL A 87 5.84 1.17 12.33
CA VAL A 87 6.57 1.27 13.60
C VAL A 87 6.72 2.73 14.02
N LEU A 88 7.10 3.62 13.10
CA LEU A 88 7.20 5.05 13.39
C LEU A 88 5.85 5.65 13.78
N ALA A 89 4.77 5.28 13.08
CA ALA A 89 3.42 5.73 13.42
C ALA A 89 2.98 5.24 14.81
N ALA A 90 3.33 4.02 15.20
CA ALA A 90 3.00 3.46 16.51
C ALA A 90 3.71 4.18 17.68
N HIS A 91 4.87 4.81 17.41
CA HIS A 91 5.64 5.58 18.40
C HIS A 91 5.45 7.09 18.26
N ALA A 92 4.66 7.54 17.28
CA ALA A 92 4.32 8.94 17.11
C ALA A 92 3.18 9.29 18.08
N ALA A 93 3.53 9.77 19.27
CA ALA A 93 2.61 10.31 20.27
C ALA A 93 3.01 11.75 20.62
#